data_AF-A0A430DQI1-F1
#
_entry.id   AF-A0A430DQI1-F1
#
_cell.length_a   1.000
_cell.length_b   1.000
_cell.length_c   1.000
_cell.angle_alpha   90.00
_cell.angle_beta   90.00
_cell.angle_gamma   90.00
#
_symmetry.space_group_name_H-M   'P 1'
#
loop_
_entity.id
_entity.type
_entity.pdbx_description
1 polymer ?
#
loop_
_entity_poly.entity_id
_entity_poly.type
_entity_poly.pdbx_seq_one_letter_code
_entity_poly.pdbx_strand_id
1 'polypeptide(L)' 'MSGEGEATMVLDEANAAAVRQMVEWLDDKAVIRIYDLSGGYGPVADLAAAQMEQRNLDY' A
#
# COMPACT_ATOMS: atom_id res chain seq x y z
N MET A 1 -5.03 14.77 -28.72
CA MET A 1 -5.14 14.89 -27.26
C MET A 1 -6.42 14.19 -26.85
N SER A 2 -6.37 12.89 -26.56
CA SER A 2 -7.52 12.12 -26.07
C SER A 2 -7.01 11.30 -24.91
N GLY A 3 -7.51 11.64 -23.72
CA GLY A 3 -6.96 11.24 -22.43
C GLY A 3 -6.87 9.73 -22.27
N GLU A 4 -5.66 9.26 -22.00
CA GLU A 4 -5.43 8.02 -21.27
C GLU A 4 -6.03 8.26 -19.89
N GLY A 5 -7.27 7.81 -19.67
CA GLY A 5 -7.84 7.77 -18.34
C GLY A 5 -6.88 6.95 -17.48
N GLU A 6 -6.37 7.53 -16.39
CA GLU A 6 -5.51 6.82 -15.45
C GLU A 6 -6.23 5.54 -15.03
N ALA A 7 -5.73 4.40 -15.50
CA ALA A 7 -6.25 3.12 -15.09
C ALA A 7 -5.85 2.92 -13.62
N THR A 8 -6.75 3.26 -12.70
CA THR A 8 -6.55 2.97 -11.28
C THR A 8 -6.50 1.46 -11.12
N MET A 9 -5.30 0.91 -10.90
CA MET A 9 -5.17 -0.50 -10.54
C MET A 9 -5.68 -0.67 -9.11
N VAL A 10 -6.73 -1.48 -8.96
CA VAL A 10 -7.33 -1.81 -7.67
C VAL A 10 -7.11 -3.30 -7.44
N LEU A 11 -6.65 -3.66 -6.24
CA LEU A 11 -6.65 -5.07 -5.81
C LEU A 11 -8.10 -5.48 -5.56
N ASP A 12 -8.52 -6.63 -6.09
CA ASP A 12 -9.78 -7.22 -5.65
C ASP A 12 -9.73 -7.52 -4.15
N GLU A 13 -10.91 -7.66 -3.54
CA GLU A 13 -11.06 -7.79 -2.09
C GLU A 13 -10.27 -8.97 -1.51
N ALA A 14 -10.20 -10.10 -2.23
CA ALA A 14 -9.47 -11.29 -1.78
C ALA A 14 -7.96 -11.05 -1.79
N ASN A 15 -7.45 -10.45 -2.86
CA ASN A 15 -6.04 -10.09 -2.98
C ASN A 15 -5.65 -8.98 -2.00
N ALA A 16 -6.51 -7.99 -1.78
CA ALA A 16 -6.29 -6.94 -0.78
C ALA A 16 -6.23 -7.53 0.64
N ALA A 17 -7.10 -8.48 0.97
CA ALA A 17 -7.07 -9.16 2.27
C ALA A 17 -5.79 -9.99 2.46
N ALA A 18 -5.34 -10.71 1.43
CA ALA A 18 -4.10 -11.48 1.46
C ALA A 18 -2.88 -10.56 1.66
N VAL A 19 -2.78 -9.47 0.89
CA VAL A 19 -1.69 -8.50 1.01
C VAL A 19 -1.72 -7.82 2.37
N ARG A 20 -2.90 -7.43 2.88
CA ARG A 20 -3.03 -6.86 4.23
C ARG A 20 -2.45 -7.80 5.29
N GLN A 21 -2.82 -9.08 5.25
CA GLN A 21 -2.29 -10.07 6.19
C GLN A 21 -0.77 -10.24 6.07
N MET A 22 -0.22 -10.16 4.85
CA MET A 22 1.23 -10.18 4.65
C MET A 22 1.92 -8.95 5.24
N VAL A 23 1.38 -7.74 5.02
CA VAL A 23 1.97 -6.49 5.51
C VAL A 23 1.85 -6.38 7.04
N GLU A 24 0.76 -6.89 7.63
CA GLU A 24 0.59 -6.97 9.09
C GLU A 24 1.74 -7.71 9.78
N TRP A 25 2.36 -8.68 9.12
CA TRP A 25 3.44 -9.49 9.70
C TRP A 25 4.84 -8.88 9.49
N LEU A 26 4.93 -7.82 8.69
CA LEU A 26 6.19 -7.13 8.45
C LEU A 26 6.57 -6.24 9.63
N ASP A 27 7.87 -6.09 9.83
CA ASP A 27 8.39 -5.07 10.74
C ASP A 27 8.18 -3.66 10.17
N ASP A 28 8.29 -2.66 11.04
CA ASP A 28 8.00 -1.27 10.69
C ASP A 28 8.86 -0.74 9.55
N LYS A 29 10.14 -1.16 9.49
CA LYS A 29 11.06 -0.74 8.42
C LYS A 29 10.63 -1.31 7.08
N ALA A 30 10.16 -2.55 7.05
CA ALA A 30 9.66 -3.18 5.85
C ALA A 30 8.36 -2.53 5.37
N VAL A 31 7.45 -2.15 6.28
CA VAL A 31 6.23 -1.41 5.92
C VAL A 31 6.57 -0.03 5.31
N ILE A 32 7.42 0.76 5.97
CA ILE A 32 7.88 2.06 5.45
C ILE A 32 8.53 1.89 4.07
N ARG A 33 9.40 0.90 3.90
CA ARG A 33 10.08 0.64 2.63
C ARG A 33 9.11 0.28 1.50
N ILE A 34 8.00 -0.40 1.78
CA ILE A 34 6.97 -0.68 0.77
C ILE A 34 6.30 0.62 0.32
N TYR A 35 5.96 1.50 1.25
CA TYR A 35 5.40 2.82 0.95
C TYR A 35 6.37 3.65 0.09
N ASP A 36 7.65 3.70 0.47
CA ASP A 36 8.68 4.43 -0.28
C ASP A 36 8.90 3.87 -1.69
N LEU A 37 8.99 2.55 -1.83
CA LEU A 37 9.22 1.89 -3.12
C LEU A 37 8.06 2.05 -4.10
N SER A 38 6.84 2.18 -3.58
CA SER A 38 5.65 2.48 -4.38
C SER A 38 5.48 3.98 -4.67
N GLY A 39 6.38 4.82 -4.14
CA GLY A 39 6.28 6.27 -4.22
C GLY A 39 5.05 6.84 -3.50
N GLY A 40 4.45 6.08 -2.58
CA GLY A 40 3.22 6.45 -1.88
C GLY A 40 1.94 6.35 -2.72
N TYR A 41 1.97 5.68 -3.88
CA TYR A 41 0.81 5.56 -4.76
C TYR A 41 0.40 4.11 -5.04
N GLY A 42 -0.91 3.90 -5.10
CA GLY A 42 -1.52 2.63 -5.50
C GLY A 42 -1.88 1.72 -4.32
N PRO A 43 -2.55 0.60 -4.60
CA PRO A 43 -3.25 -0.18 -3.57
C PRO A 43 -2.31 -0.83 -2.56
N VAL A 44 -1.07 -1.11 -2.93
CA VAL A 44 -0.06 -1.63 -2.00
C VAL A 44 0.47 -0.52 -1.09
N ALA A 45 0.63 0.70 -1.61
CA ALA A 45 1.01 1.88 -0.83
C ALA A 45 -0.07 2.22 0.20
N ASP A 46 -1.34 2.18 -0.21
CA ASP A 46 -2.49 2.44 0.68
C ASP A 46 -2.54 1.46 1.85
N LEU A 47 -2.26 0.17 1.59
CA LEU A 47 -2.19 -0.85 2.63
C LEU A 47 -0.99 -0.64 3.58
N ALA A 48 0.16 -0.22 3.05
CA ALA A 48 1.33 0.13 3.85
C ALA A 48 1.06 1.37 4.72
N ALA A 49 0.46 2.42 4.15
CA ALA A 49 0.09 3.64 4.85
C ALA A 49 -0.88 3.35 6.01
N ALA A 50 -1.90 2.52 5.78
CA ALA A 50 -2.82 2.11 6.84
C ALA A 50 -2.12 1.39 8.00
N GLN A 51 -1.11 0.55 7.70
CA GLN A 51 -0.30 -0.11 8.73
C GLN A 51 0.61 0.88 9.46
N MET A 52 1.15 1.87 8.76
CA MET A 52 1.96 2.94 9.36
C MET A 52 1.15 3.82 10.30
N GLU A 53 -0.09 4.17 9.93
CA GLU A 53 -1.03 4.89 10.79
C GLU A 53 -1.39 4.08 12.04
N GLN A 54 -1.75 2.80 11.88
CA GLN A 54 -2.09 1.92 13.02
C GLN A 54 -0.96 1.78 14.03
N ARG A 55 0.29 1.84 13.57
CA ARG A 55 1.50 1.67 14.39
C ARG A 55 2.11 3.00 14.83
N ASN A 56 1.52 4.13 14.43
CA ASN A 56 2.03 5.48 14.69
C ASN A 56 3.50 5.64 14.25
N LEU A 57 3.80 5.14 13.05
CA LEU A 57 5.10 5.33 12.41
C LEU A 57 5.16 6.73 11.81
N ASP A 58 6.31 7.38 11.94
CA ASP A 58 6.56 8.68 11.33
C ASP A 58 6.98 8.44 9.87
N TYR A 59 6.23 9.02 8.92
CA TYR A 59 6.39 8.86 7.47
C TYR A 59 6.92 10.13 6.81
#